data_AF-A0A2E9RWP4-F1
#
_entry.id   AF-A0A2E9RWP4-F1
#
_cell.length_a   1.000
_cell.length_b   1.000
_cell.length_c   1.000
_cell.angle_alpha   90.00
_cell.angle_beta   90.00
_cell.angle_gamma   90.00
#
_symmetry.space_group_name_H-M   'P 1'
#
loop_
_entity.id
_entity.type
_entity.pdbx_description
1 polymer ?
#
loop_
_entity_poly.entity_id
_entity_poly.type
_entity_poly.pdbx_seq_one_letter_code
_entity_poly.pdbx_strand_id
1 'polypeptide(L)'
;MKNNVTDPISKTSANVTGIRLVVCTLPFFAAYWAIRAIPVEPCDFLHAQTYNAEGTLDYCGPGDSGFVDLTRRSWPLSLKLEALDDLRLGEPCRFRADIHQFDGSPLGFDDVALSHTKKIHLLAIDPALDDYIHLHPIPDPEFPGVWTFSLTPSSAGAYRLFFDFIPVRSPRRVLLSAGFEVAGQPGSIAGGESLKVERAGYTFSLIPESSGLSVGKDENLLFEARDAKGKPVTLQPVMGAFAHLVAFDDECRGFAHLHPEENLIPVEGQELHSGSLTFGFRAPSTGHFRLWAQVRIAGQEIFVPFDLQSGV
;
A
#
# COMPACT_ATOMS: atom_id res chain seq x y z
N MET A 1 -37.03 79.62 38.61
CA MET A 1 -35.61 79.63 39.03
C MET A 1 -35.04 78.24 38.79
N LYS A 2 -34.02 78.12 37.92
CA LYS A 2 -33.01 77.02 37.80
C LYS A 2 -33.54 75.61 37.44
N ASN A 3 -32.97 74.80 36.55
CA ASN A 3 -31.78 74.85 35.70
C ASN A 3 -31.96 73.80 34.58
N ASN A 4 -31.45 74.11 33.37
CA ASN A 4 -31.14 73.13 32.34
C ASN A 4 -29.97 72.26 32.79
N VAL A 5 -30.09 70.93 32.66
CA VAL A 5 -28.95 70.02 32.49
C VAL A 5 -29.32 69.04 31.38
N THR A 6 -28.70 69.21 30.22
CA THR A 6 -28.65 68.21 29.16
C THR A 6 -27.38 67.38 29.35
N ASP A 7 -27.52 66.10 29.68
CA ASP A 7 -26.40 65.15 29.64
C ASP A 7 -26.17 64.65 28.20
N PRO A 8 -24.91 64.57 27.73
CA PRO A 8 -24.60 64.03 26.41
C PRO A 8 -24.56 62.49 26.46
N ILE A 9 -25.39 61.85 25.64
CA ILE A 9 -25.39 60.39 25.42
C ILE A 9 -24.01 59.94 24.92
N SER A 10 -23.41 58.99 25.64
CA SER A 10 -22.09 58.42 25.37
C SER A 10 -22.01 57.74 24.00
N LYS A 11 -21.38 58.39 23.02
CA LYS A 11 -20.94 57.75 21.76
C LYS A 11 -19.63 56.95 21.90
N THR A 12 -19.05 56.90 23.10
CA THR A 12 -17.70 56.37 23.31
C THR A 12 -17.62 54.85 23.52
N SER A 13 -18.72 54.17 23.89
CA SER A 13 -18.66 52.74 24.28
C SER A 13 -18.69 51.76 23.09
N ALA A 14 -19.37 52.09 21.98
CA ALA A 14 -19.49 51.20 20.83
C ALA A 14 -18.16 51.05 20.06
N ASN A 15 -17.44 52.15 19.85
CA ASN A 15 -16.17 52.16 19.10
C ASN A 15 -15.05 51.43 19.84
N VAL A 16 -15.00 51.53 21.17
CA VAL A 16 -13.99 50.83 21.99
C VAL A 16 -14.24 49.31 21.98
N THR A 17 -15.50 48.89 21.91
CA THR A 17 -15.89 47.47 21.85
C THR A 17 -15.55 46.87 20.48
N GLY A 18 -15.78 47.59 19.38
CA GLY A 18 -15.41 47.15 18.03
C GLY A 18 -13.89 47.04 17.83
N ILE A 19 -13.12 48.02 18.32
CA ILE A 19 -11.65 47.98 18.23
C ILE A 19 -11.08 46.83 19.07
N ARG A 20 -11.61 46.58 20.28
CA ARG A 20 -11.20 45.44 21.11
C ARG A 20 -11.51 44.10 20.46
N LEU A 21 -12.67 43.97 19.80
CA LEU A 21 -13.02 42.76 19.07
C LEU A 21 -12.02 42.50 17.95
N VAL A 22 -11.74 43.52 17.12
CA VAL A 22 -10.78 43.41 16.01
C VAL A 22 -9.38 43.07 16.53
N VAL A 23 -8.87 43.77 17.54
CA VAL A 23 -7.54 43.51 18.12
C VAL A 23 -7.44 42.10 18.71
N CYS A 24 -8.51 41.58 19.30
CA CYS A 24 -8.52 40.23 19.85
C CYS A 24 -8.68 39.14 18.76
N THR A 25 -9.40 39.39 17.67
CA THR A 25 -9.68 38.35 16.64
C THR A 25 -8.64 38.28 15.53
N LEU A 26 -8.03 39.42 15.17
CA LEU A 26 -7.11 39.53 14.04
C LEU A 26 -5.84 38.65 14.21
N PRO A 27 -5.26 38.48 15.42
CA PRO A 27 -4.15 37.54 15.63
C PRO A 27 -4.53 36.08 15.34
N PHE A 28 -5.74 35.65 15.71
CA PHE A 28 -6.21 34.30 15.43
C PHE A 28 -6.49 34.09 13.94
N PHE A 29 -7.03 35.10 13.26
CA PHE A 29 -7.23 35.05 11.81
C PHE A 29 -5.89 34.99 11.06
N ALA A 30 -4.90 35.79 11.49
CA ALA A 30 -3.55 35.76 10.94
C ALA A 30 -2.85 34.43 11.23
N ALA A 31 -2.97 33.89 12.45
CA ALA A 31 -2.42 32.59 12.81
C ALA A 31 -3.05 31.45 12.00
N TYR A 32 -4.37 31.47 11.80
CA TYR A 32 -5.07 30.50 10.96
C TYR A 32 -4.52 30.47 9.53
N TRP A 33 -4.38 31.64 8.91
CA TRP A 33 -3.83 31.74 7.55
C TRP A 33 -2.34 31.43 7.48
N ALA A 34 -1.55 31.82 8.48
CA ALA A 34 -0.13 31.48 8.56
C ALA A 34 0.07 29.96 8.67
N ILE A 35 -0.67 29.29 9.56
CA ILE A 35 -0.64 27.83 9.71
C ILE A 35 -1.09 27.13 8.42
N ARG A 36 -2.14 27.64 7.75
CA ARG A 36 -2.60 27.14 6.44
C ARG A 36 -1.59 27.35 5.32
N ALA A 37 -0.75 28.37 5.41
CA ALA A 37 0.26 28.71 4.41
C ALA A 37 1.62 28.03 4.67
N ILE A 38 1.79 27.36 5.82
CA ILE A 38 2.94 26.47 6.02
C ILE A 38 2.80 25.34 4.99
N PRO A 39 3.84 25.06 4.18
CA PRO A 39 3.86 23.90 3.31
C PRO A 39 3.91 22.66 4.20
N VAL A 40 2.72 22.16 4.53
CA VAL A 40 2.56 20.78 4.97
C VAL A 40 2.53 19.95 3.69
N GLU A 41 3.24 18.81 3.67
CA GLU A 41 2.81 17.72 2.79
C GLU A 41 1.30 17.54 3.00
N PRO A 42 0.50 17.22 1.97
CA PRO A 42 -0.86 16.77 2.17
C PRO A 42 -0.82 15.60 3.15
N CYS A 43 -0.98 15.92 4.42
CA CYS A 43 -1.34 14.98 5.43
C CYS A 43 -2.75 14.58 5.04
N ASP A 44 -2.87 13.51 4.25
CA ASP A 44 -4.06 12.67 4.08
C ASP A 44 -4.43 11.99 5.41
N PHE A 45 -4.29 12.73 6.52
CA PHE A 45 -4.52 12.35 7.90
C PHE A 45 -6.02 12.24 8.19
N LEU A 46 -6.87 12.76 7.29
CA LEU A 46 -8.29 12.43 7.22
C LEU A 46 -8.48 11.43 6.10
N HIS A 47 -8.25 10.16 6.45
CA HIS A 47 -8.62 8.93 5.75
C HIS A 47 -9.34 9.18 4.42
N ALA A 48 -8.65 8.95 3.31
CA ALA A 48 -9.34 8.56 2.10
C ALA A 48 -10.09 7.26 2.44
N GLN A 49 -11.34 7.41 2.85
CA GLN A 49 -12.28 6.32 2.99
C GLN A 49 -12.56 5.86 1.57
N THR A 50 -11.76 4.92 1.07
CA THR A 50 -12.13 4.23 -0.15
C THR A 50 -13.27 3.27 0.20
N TYR A 51 -14.12 2.98 -0.76
CA TYR A 51 -15.24 2.07 -0.59
C TYR A 51 -15.10 1.02 -1.66
N ASN A 52 -15.24 -0.25 -1.28
CA ASN A 52 -15.21 -1.34 -2.25
C ASN A 52 -16.50 -1.35 -3.09
N ALA A 53 -16.57 -2.28 -4.05
CA ALA A 53 -17.73 -2.42 -4.93
C ALA A 53 -19.06 -2.63 -4.16
N GLU A 54 -18.99 -3.18 -2.94
CA GLU A 54 -20.12 -3.42 -2.06
C GLU A 54 -20.46 -2.22 -1.14
N GLY A 55 -19.77 -1.08 -1.29
CA GLY A 55 -19.98 0.11 -0.46
C GLY A 55 -19.50 -0.06 0.99
N THR A 56 -18.65 -1.05 1.25
CA THR A 56 -17.96 -1.24 2.53
C THR A 56 -16.68 -0.42 2.54
N LEU A 57 -16.35 0.16 3.69
CA LEU A 57 -15.11 0.91 3.88
C LEU A 57 -13.91 0.01 3.53
N ASP A 58 -13.25 0.35 2.43
CA ASP A 58 -11.98 -0.18 1.97
C ASP A 58 -10.92 0.80 2.50
N TYR A 59 -9.94 0.33 3.25
CA TYR A 59 -8.91 1.24 3.73
C TYR A 59 -7.72 1.18 2.77
N CYS A 60 -7.53 2.25 2.00
CA CYS A 60 -6.25 2.56 1.36
C CYS A 60 -5.48 3.49 2.30
N GLY A 61 -4.31 3.07 2.78
CA GLY A 61 -3.54 3.86 3.72
C GLY A 61 -2.93 5.07 3.01
N PRO A 62 -2.90 6.27 3.61
CA PRO A 62 -2.05 7.33 3.09
C PRO A 62 -0.57 6.87 3.13
N GLY A 63 0.13 6.98 2.00
CA GLY A 63 1.55 6.61 1.87
C GLY A 63 1.84 5.23 1.24
N ASP A 64 0.86 4.60 0.59
CA ASP A 64 1.03 3.25 0.00
C ASP A 64 2.04 3.17 -1.17
N SER A 65 2.44 4.31 -1.75
CA SER A 65 3.50 4.36 -2.78
C SER A 65 4.94 4.26 -2.26
N GLY A 66 5.13 4.37 -0.94
CA GLY A 66 6.45 4.37 -0.30
C GLY A 66 6.94 2.96 0.05
N PHE A 67 8.20 2.68 -0.25
CA PHE A 67 8.86 1.46 0.22
C PHE A 67 9.03 1.48 1.74
N VAL A 68 8.63 0.40 2.40
CA VAL A 68 8.75 0.25 3.86
C VAL A 68 9.79 -0.80 4.21
N ASP A 69 10.91 -0.37 4.79
CA ASP A 69 11.97 -1.24 5.30
C ASP A 69 11.60 -1.79 6.70
N LEU A 70 11.25 -3.08 6.78
CA LEU A 70 10.87 -3.76 8.01
C LEU A 70 12.07 -4.15 8.88
N THR A 71 13.32 -3.94 8.43
CA THR A 71 14.50 -4.06 9.29
C THR A 71 14.68 -2.83 10.18
N ARG A 72 14.08 -1.70 9.78
CA ARG A 72 14.16 -0.41 10.49
C ARG A 72 12.85 -0.01 11.17
N ARG A 73 11.73 -0.59 10.75
CA ARG A 73 10.40 -0.30 11.27
C ARG A 73 9.74 -1.55 11.80
N SER A 74 9.19 -1.45 13.01
CA SER A 74 8.43 -2.52 13.63
C SER A 74 7.09 -1.99 14.14
N TRP A 75 6.15 -2.92 14.34
CA TRP A 75 4.85 -2.65 14.92
C TRP A 75 4.72 -3.45 16.22
N PRO A 76 3.94 -2.95 17.20
CA PRO A 76 3.81 -3.59 18.51
C PRO A 76 2.85 -4.79 18.47
N LEU A 77 3.05 -5.71 17.52
CA LEU A 77 2.33 -6.97 17.41
C LEU A 77 3.36 -8.09 17.36
N SER A 78 2.96 -9.29 17.78
CA SER A 78 3.80 -10.48 17.67
C SER A 78 3.25 -11.41 16.59
N LEU A 79 4.16 -12.06 15.87
CA LEU A 79 3.87 -13.05 14.84
C LEU A 79 4.76 -14.26 15.09
N LYS A 80 4.16 -15.44 15.21
CA LYS A 80 4.85 -16.72 15.17
C LYS A 80 4.38 -17.50 13.94
N LEU A 81 5.32 -17.78 13.04
CA LEU A 81 5.07 -18.59 11.85
C LEU A 81 5.48 -20.05 12.10
N GLU A 82 4.65 -20.99 11.67
CA GLU A 82 4.90 -22.41 11.78
C GLU A 82 4.49 -23.13 10.48
N ALA A 83 5.40 -23.90 9.91
CA ALA A 83 5.10 -24.82 8.83
C ALA A 83 4.43 -26.07 9.42
N LEU A 84 3.31 -26.49 8.84
CA LEU A 84 2.53 -27.64 9.30
C LEU A 84 2.88 -28.93 8.54
N ASP A 85 3.62 -28.80 7.44
CA ASP A 85 4.07 -29.89 6.57
C ASP A 85 5.59 -29.79 6.35
N ASP A 86 6.18 -30.84 5.78
CA ASP A 86 7.57 -30.80 5.32
C ASP A 86 7.70 -29.80 4.16
N LEU A 87 8.56 -28.80 4.32
CA LEU A 87 8.78 -27.79 3.29
C LEU A 87 9.65 -28.35 2.14
N ARG A 88 9.07 -28.44 0.93
CA ARG A 88 9.75 -28.99 -0.25
C ARG A 88 9.46 -28.15 -1.49
N LEU A 89 10.45 -28.07 -2.37
CA LEU A 89 10.36 -27.33 -3.62
C LEU A 89 9.31 -27.96 -4.54
N GLY A 90 8.41 -27.14 -5.06
CA GLY A 90 7.32 -27.55 -5.95
C GLY A 90 6.16 -28.29 -5.26
N GLU A 91 6.20 -28.46 -3.94
CA GLU A 91 5.12 -29.10 -3.17
C GLU A 91 4.38 -28.08 -2.29
N PRO A 92 3.04 -28.17 -2.17
CA PRO A 92 2.30 -27.30 -1.29
C PRO A 92 2.64 -27.60 0.17
N CYS A 93 2.97 -26.55 0.93
CA CYS A 93 3.11 -26.60 2.38
C CYS A 93 2.05 -25.71 3.03
N ARG A 94 1.39 -26.20 4.07
CA ARG A 94 0.48 -25.41 4.89
C ARG A 94 1.24 -24.70 5.99
N PHE A 95 0.77 -23.51 6.32
CA PHE A 95 1.33 -22.67 7.36
C PHE A 95 0.26 -22.18 8.31
N ARG A 96 0.70 -21.93 9.54
CA ARG A 96 -0.03 -21.26 10.59
C ARG A 96 0.77 -20.03 11.04
N ALA A 97 0.10 -18.89 11.07
CA ALA A 97 0.59 -17.63 11.61
C ALA A 97 -0.22 -17.27 12.85
N ASP A 98 0.39 -17.36 14.03
CA ASP A 98 -0.19 -16.87 15.29
C ASP A 98 0.15 -15.40 15.46
N ILE A 99 -0.86 -14.52 15.36
CA ILE A 99 -0.72 -13.07 15.46
C ILE A 99 -1.42 -12.57 16.72
N HIS A 100 -0.67 -11.88 17.58
CA HIS A 100 -1.21 -11.23 18.77
C HIS A 100 -0.99 -9.72 18.75
N GLN A 101 -1.97 -9.00 19.28
CA GLN A 101 -1.98 -7.56 19.47
C GLN A 101 -1.00 -7.16 20.58
N PHE A 102 -0.79 -5.84 20.76
CA PHE A 102 0.17 -5.31 21.74
C PHE A 102 -0.15 -5.69 23.19
N ASP A 103 -1.43 -5.94 23.49
CA ASP A 103 -1.92 -6.35 24.82
C ASP A 103 -1.89 -7.87 25.01
N GLY A 104 -1.39 -8.62 24.03
CA GLY A 104 -1.34 -10.08 24.02
C GLY A 104 -2.65 -10.76 23.60
N SER A 105 -3.71 -10.00 23.32
CA SER A 105 -4.94 -10.58 22.78
C SER A 105 -4.73 -11.08 21.35
N PRO A 106 -5.42 -12.15 20.91
CA PRO A 106 -5.32 -12.62 19.53
C PRO A 106 -5.81 -11.56 18.54
N LEU A 107 -5.18 -11.49 17.37
CA LEU A 107 -5.70 -10.71 16.23
C LEU A 107 -6.73 -11.54 15.48
N GLY A 108 -8.00 -11.46 15.88
CA GLY A 108 -9.09 -12.24 15.29
C GLY A 108 -9.55 -11.69 13.94
N PHE A 109 -10.45 -12.44 13.28
CA PHE A 109 -11.03 -12.04 12.00
C PHE A 109 -11.70 -10.66 12.06
N ASP A 110 -12.48 -10.37 13.11
CA ASP A 110 -13.20 -9.10 13.26
C ASP A 110 -12.30 -7.92 13.67
N ASP A 111 -11.06 -8.20 14.08
CA ASP A 111 -10.09 -7.15 14.42
C ASP A 111 -9.38 -6.60 13.19
N VAL A 112 -9.55 -7.22 12.01
CA VAL A 112 -8.89 -6.84 10.75
C VAL A 112 -9.92 -6.30 9.75
N ALA A 113 -9.68 -5.10 9.22
CA ALA A 113 -10.52 -4.47 8.23
C ALA A 113 -10.36 -5.16 6.85
N LEU A 114 -11.36 -5.01 5.98
CA LEU A 114 -11.19 -5.34 4.58
C LEU A 114 -10.37 -4.24 3.90
N SER A 115 -9.38 -4.67 3.12
CA SER A 115 -8.56 -3.87 2.23
C SER A 115 -8.46 -4.66 0.92
N HIS A 116 -8.80 -4.06 -0.23
CA HIS A 116 -8.69 -4.73 -1.54
C HIS A 116 -9.42 -6.08 -1.59
N THR A 117 -10.63 -6.15 -1.03
CA THR A 117 -11.48 -7.36 -0.89
C THR A 117 -10.95 -8.45 0.06
N LYS A 118 -9.83 -8.23 0.74
CA LYS A 118 -9.14 -9.22 1.60
C LYS A 118 -8.82 -8.61 2.96
N LYS A 119 -8.54 -9.44 3.97
CA LYS A 119 -8.20 -8.95 5.32
C LYS A 119 -6.71 -8.83 5.55
N ILE A 120 -5.98 -9.85 5.10
CA ILE A 120 -4.52 -9.89 5.19
C ILE A 120 -3.99 -10.17 3.79
N HIS A 121 -3.09 -9.32 3.32
CA HIS A 121 -2.25 -9.57 2.16
C HIS A 121 -0.94 -10.16 2.65
N LEU A 122 -0.64 -11.37 2.21
CA LEU A 122 0.62 -12.04 2.47
C LEU A 122 1.47 -12.03 1.21
N LEU A 123 2.62 -11.39 1.29
CA LEU A 123 3.60 -11.30 0.22
C LEU A 123 4.79 -12.19 0.59
N ALA A 124 5.09 -13.19 -0.23
CA ALA A 124 6.27 -14.03 -0.06
C ALA A 124 7.20 -13.85 -1.25
N ILE A 125 8.51 -13.78 -1.00
CA ILE A 125 9.54 -13.63 -2.03
C ILE A 125 10.79 -14.42 -1.65
N ASP A 126 11.43 -15.03 -2.64
CA ASP A 126 12.70 -15.74 -2.47
C ASP A 126 13.90 -14.77 -2.57
N PRO A 127 15.11 -15.18 -2.16
CA PRO A 127 16.29 -14.32 -2.21
C PRO A 127 16.72 -13.87 -3.61
N ALA A 128 16.33 -14.58 -4.67
CA ALA A 128 16.62 -14.20 -6.05
C ALA A 128 15.57 -13.26 -6.66
N LEU A 129 14.49 -12.98 -5.90
CA LEU A 129 13.32 -12.22 -6.33
C LEU A 129 12.58 -12.84 -7.54
N ASP A 130 12.75 -14.13 -7.81
CA ASP A 130 12.17 -14.85 -8.96
C ASP A 130 10.87 -15.58 -8.63
N ASP A 131 10.59 -15.87 -7.35
CA ASP A 131 9.40 -16.57 -6.87
C ASP A 131 8.57 -15.70 -5.94
N TYR A 132 7.82 -14.77 -6.53
CA TYR A 132 6.84 -13.95 -5.82
C TYR A 132 5.50 -14.68 -5.70
N ILE A 133 4.96 -14.70 -4.49
CA ILE A 133 3.66 -15.29 -4.17
C ILE A 133 2.83 -14.27 -3.40
N HIS A 134 1.59 -14.02 -3.87
CA HIS A 134 0.60 -13.21 -3.17
C HIS A 134 -0.56 -14.07 -2.68
N LEU A 135 -0.72 -14.19 -1.37
CA LEU A 135 -1.77 -14.98 -0.73
C LEU A 135 -2.62 -14.14 0.21
N HIS A 136 -3.74 -14.71 0.62
CA HIS A 136 -4.65 -14.10 1.58
C HIS A 136 -4.95 -15.11 2.69
N PRO A 137 -4.22 -15.05 3.82
CA PRO A 137 -4.47 -15.94 4.95
C PRO A 137 -5.93 -15.87 5.42
N ILE A 138 -6.48 -17.03 5.78
CA ILE A 138 -7.84 -17.16 6.31
C ILE A 138 -7.77 -17.45 7.82
N PRO A 139 -8.72 -16.93 8.62
CA PRO A 139 -8.73 -17.20 10.05
C PRO A 139 -8.98 -18.69 10.31
N ASP A 140 -8.31 -19.24 11.30
CA ASP A 140 -8.65 -20.55 11.83
C ASP A 140 -10.00 -20.46 12.58
N PRO A 141 -10.96 -21.36 12.33
CA PRO A 141 -12.27 -21.31 12.97
C PRO A 141 -12.25 -21.71 14.45
N GLU A 142 -11.26 -22.47 14.90
CA GLU A 142 -11.17 -23.00 16.27
C GLU A 142 -10.25 -22.14 17.15
N PHE A 143 -9.25 -21.48 16.56
CA PHE A 143 -8.24 -20.74 17.30
C PHE A 143 -8.20 -19.25 16.87
N PRO A 144 -8.79 -18.34 17.65
CA PRO A 144 -8.67 -16.90 17.40
C PRO A 144 -7.21 -16.45 17.39
N GLY A 145 -6.85 -15.53 16.47
CA GLY A 145 -5.47 -15.05 16.31
C GLY A 145 -4.62 -15.89 15.37
N VAL A 146 -5.13 -17.06 14.99
CA VAL A 146 -4.47 -17.98 14.09
C VAL A 146 -4.95 -17.74 12.67
N TRP A 147 -4.02 -17.56 11.76
CA TRP A 147 -4.28 -17.40 10.34
C TRP A 147 -3.56 -18.50 9.57
N THR A 148 -4.25 -19.14 8.63
CA THR A 148 -3.73 -20.26 7.86
C THR A 148 -3.66 -19.92 6.38
N PHE A 149 -2.67 -20.49 5.71
CA PHE A 149 -2.47 -20.37 4.27
C PHE A 149 -1.67 -21.57 3.76
N SER A 150 -1.69 -21.79 2.45
CA SER A 150 -0.83 -22.77 1.79
C SER A 150 -0.06 -22.10 0.67
N LEU A 151 1.23 -22.38 0.60
CA LEU A 151 2.12 -21.88 -0.44
C LEU A 151 2.93 -23.03 -1.03
N THR A 152 3.30 -22.88 -2.30
CA THR A 152 4.13 -23.85 -3.03
C THR A 152 5.38 -23.11 -3.50
N PRO A 153 6.54 -23.27 -2.84
CA PRO A 153 7.75 -22.57 -3.24
C PRO A 153 8.29 -23.16 -4.54
N SER A 154 8.64 -22.33 -5.51
CA SER A 154 9.25 -22.77 -6.78
C SER A 154 10.78 -22.59 -6.82
N SER A 155 11.33 -21.89 -5.83
CA SER A 155 12.77 -21.63 -5.67
C SER A 155 13.29 -22.11 -4.30
N ALA A 156 14.60 -22.26 -4.19
CA ALA A 156 15.26 -22.57 -2.92
C ALA A 156 15.77 -21.29 -2.21
N GLY A 157 16.01 -21.38 -0.91
CA GLY A 157 16.59 -20.30 -0.10
C GLY A 157 15.68 -19.76 1.00
N ALA A 158 16.14 -18.66 1.61
CA ALA A 158 15.48 -17.99 2.73
C ALA A 158 14.35 -17.07 2.25
N TYR A 159 13.12 -17.56 2.23
CA TYR A 159 11.96 -16.74 1.85
C TYR A 159 11.68 -15.68 2.91
N ARG A 160 11.34 -14.47 2.44
CA ARG A 160 10.80 -13.39 3.27
C ARG A 160 9.30 -13.25 3.06
N LEU A 161 8.58 -13.23 4.17
CA LEU A 161 7.12 -13.11 4.20
C LEU A 161 6.76 -11.76 4.83
N PHE A 162 5.81 -11.07 4.23
CA PHE A 162 5.27 -9.81 4.73
C PHE A 162 3.76 -9.90 4.84
N PHE A 163 3.25 -9.68 6.04
CA PHE A 163 1.82 -9.60 6.35
C PHE A 163 1.43 -8.13 6.37
N ASP A 164 0.51 -7.76 5.50
CA ASP A 164 0.01 -6.39 5.31
C ASP A 164 -1.49 -6.36 5.59
N PHE A 165 -1.89 -5.61 6.61
CA PHE A 165 -3.27 -5.54 7.05
C PHE A 165 -3.54 -4.27 7.87
N ILE A 166 -4.83 -4.00 8.09
CA ILE A 166 -5.28 -2.79 8.80
C ILE A 166 -6.16 -3.23 9.97
N PRO A 167 -5.71 -3.05 11.23
CA PRO A 167 -6.56 -3.33 12.38
C PRO A 167 -7.75 -2.36 12.44
N VAL A 168 -8.94 -2.87 12.75
CA VAL A 168 -10.16 -2.05 12.85
C VAL A 168 -10.06 -1.00 13.96
N ARG A 169 -9.45 -1.37 15.10
CA ARG A 169 -9.32 -0.48 16.27
C ARG A 169 -8.24 0.58 16.11
N SER A 170 -7.32 0.38 15.19
CA SER A 170 -6.27 1.34 14.85
C SER A 170 -6.15 1.37 13.33
N PRO A 171 -6.85 2.27 12.62
CA PRO A 171 -6.94 2.31 11.15
C PRO A 171 -5.64 2.84 10.52
N ARG A 172 -4.51 2.26 10.92
CA ARG A 172 -3.18 2.45 10.41
C ARG A 172 -2.69 1.10 9.94
N ARG A 173 -2.14 1.07 8.74
CA ARG A 173 -1.50 -0.10 8.15
C ARG A 173 -0.45 -0.68 9.09
N VAL A 174 -0.53 -1.99 9.29
CA VAL A 174 0.41 -2.80 10.08
C VAL A 174 1.12 -3.74 9.14
N LEU A 175 2.45 -3.75 9.21
CA LEU A 175 3.29 -4.66 8.47
C LEU A 175 4.06 -5.55 9.45
N LEU A 176 3.97 -6.86 9.28
CA LEU A 176 4.76 -7.83 10.04
C LEU A 176 5.59 -8.66 9.06
N SER A 177 6.78 -9.08 9.49
CA SER A 177 7.63 -9.96 8.70
C SER A 177 7.89 -11.30 9.40
N ALA A 178 8.03 -12.33 8.58
CA ALA A 178 8.50 -13.65 8.98
C ALA A 178 9.35 -14.23 7.84
N GLY A 179 9.80 -15.47 8.00
CA GLY A 179 10.50 -16.18 6.94
C GLY A 179 10.60 -17.66 7.23
N PHE A 180 10.94 -18.42 6.20
CA PHE A 180 11.21 -19.85 6.27
C PHE A 180 12.32 -20.20 5.27
N GLU A 181 12.91 -21.38 5.42
CA GLU A 181 14.01 -21.84 4.58
C GLU A 181 13.55 -23.00 3.69
N VAL A 182 13.72 -22.86 2.37
CA VAL A 182 13.58 -23.96 1.41
C VAL A 182 14.96 -24.54 1.12
N ALA A 183 15.14 -25.83 1.42
CA ALA A 183 16.41 -26.50 1.20
C ALA A 183 16.82 -26.46 -0.29
N GLY A 184 18.08 -26.11 -0.55
CA GLY A 184 18.66 -26.05 -1.89
C GLY A 184 19.65 -24.89 -2.00
N GLN A 185 20.10 -24.63 -3.23
CA GLN A 185 20.91 -23.46 -3.53
C GLN A 185 20.00 -22.36 -4.10
N PRO A 186 19.96 -21.16 -3.50
CA PRO A 186 19.16 -20.07 -4.03
C PRO A 186 19.68 -19.63 -5.39
N GLY A 187 18.78 -19.05 -6.20
CA GLY A 187 19.15 -18.35 -7.42
C GLY A 187 19.95 -17.07 -7.13
N SER A 188 20.25 -16.33 -8.18
CA SER A 188 20.87 -15.01 -8.10
C SER A 188 20.00 -14.00 -8.82
N ILE A 189 19.85 -12.81 -8.24
CA ILE A 189 19.11 -11.71 -8.85
C ILE A 189 19.67 -11.45 -10.25
N ALA A 190 18.79 -11.47 -11.25
CA ALA A 190 19.16 -11.13 -12.61
C ALA A 190 19.55 -9.65 -12.68
N GLY A 191 20.73 -9.35 -13.20
CA GLY A 191 21.19 -7.98 -13.35
C GLY A 191 20.56 -7.29 -14.57
N GLY A 192 20.45 -5.96 -14.49
CA GLY A 192 20.00 -5.12 -15.60
C GLY A 192 18.65 -4.46 -15.33
N GLU A 193 18.20 -3.65 -16.28
CA GLU A 193 16.87 -3.08 -16.29
C GLU A 193 15.99 -3.90 -17.25
N SER A 194 14.75 -4.20 -16.83
CA SER A 194 13.78 -4.96 -17.60
C SER A 194 12.40 -4.32 -17.47
N LEU A 195 12.12 -3.36 -18.35
CA LEU A 195 10.86 -2.61 -18.38
C LEU A 195 9.82 -3.17 -19.35
N LYS A 196 10.16 -4.23 -20.08
CA LYS A 196 9.28 -4.86 -21.07
C LYS A 196 9.44 -6.37 -21.04
N VAL A 197 8.37 -7.08 -20.71
CA VAL A 197 8.38 -8.53 -20.48
C VAL A 197 7.30 -9.22 -21.28
N GLU A 198 7.65 -10.33 -21.93
CA GLU A 198 6.70 -11.22 -22.56
C GLU A 198 6.34 -12.36 -21.61
N ARG A 199 5.05 -12.51 -21.29
CA ARG A 199 4.57 -13.59 -20.41
C ARG A 199 3.16 -14.01 -20.80
N ALA A 200 2.91 -15.33 -20.78
CA ALA A 200 1.60 -15.91 -21.09
C ALA A 200 1.00 -15.45 -22.45
N GLY A 201 1.85 -15.13 -23.44
CA GLY A 201 1.42 -14.67 -24.76
C GLY A 201 1.06 -13.18 -24.86
N TYR A 202 1.34 -12.40 -23.81
CA TYR A 202 1.16 -10.95 -23.78
C TYR A 202 2.51 -10.24 -23.61
N THR A 203 2.57 -9.00 -24.08
CA THR A 203 3.67 -8.08 -23.82
C THR A 203 3.24 -7.08 -22.77
N PHE A 204 3.98 -7.01 -21.68
CA PHE A 204 3.77 -6.05 -20.61
C PHE A 204 4.92 -5.04 -20.60
N SER A 205 4.60 -3.77 -20.35
CA SER A 205 5.58 -2.70 -20.24
C SER A 205 5.34 -1.91 -18.95
N LEU A 206 6.42 -1.45 -18.33
CA LEU A 206 6.40 -0.54 -17.18
C LEU A 206 7.31 0.64 -17.52
N ILE A 207 6.71 1.79 -17.83
CA ILE A 207 7.42 2.93 -18.44
C ILE A 207 7.49 4.06 -17.41
N PRO A 208 8.68 4.40 -16.88
CA PRO A 208 8.85 5.59 -16.06
C PRO A 208 8.51 6.85 -16.88
N GLU A 209 7.81 7.80 -16.25
CA GLU A 209 7.45 9.08 -16.87
C GLU A 209 8.69 9.96 -17.13
N SER A 210 9.67 9.88 -16.23
CA SER A 210 10.97 10.54 -16.34
C SER A 210 12.03 9.59 -16.90
N SER A 211 13.22 10.14 -17.22
CA SER A 211 14.32 9.37 -17.80
C SER A 211 15.02 8.42 -16.82
N GLY A 212 14.53 8.26 -15.58
CA GLY A 212 15.09 7.34 -14.61
C GLY A 212 14.63 7.61 -13.18
N LEU A 213 14.74 6.58 -12.33
CA LEU A 213 14.21 6.62 -10.97
C LEU A 213 15.17 7.33 -10.00
N SER A 214 14.81 8.51 -9.51
CA SER A 214 15.60 9.24 -8.53
C SER A 214 15.28 8.83 -7.09
N VAL A 215 16.31 8.65 -6.25
CA VAL A 215 16.14 8.30 -4.84
C VAL A 215 15.28 9.33 -4.11
N GLY A 216 14.27 8.85 -3.38
CA GLY A 216 13.41 9.64 -2.52
C GLY A 216 12.41 10.55 -3.24
N LYS A 217 12.33 10.48 -4.57
CA LYS A 217 11.34 11.22 -5.37
C LYS A 217 10.23 10.27 -5.82
N ASP A 218 9.00 10.78 -5.85
CA ASP A 218 7.90 10.09 -6.50
C ASP A 218 8.15 10.07 -8.00
N GLU A 219 7.89 8.91 -8.59
CA GLU A 219 7.95 8.67 -10.03
C GLU A 219 6.69 7.95 -10.46
N ASN A 220 6.10 8.41 -11.57
CA ASN A 220 4.95 7.73 -12.16
C ASN A 220 5.45 6.63 -13.09
N LEU A 221 4.96 5.43 -12.88
CA LEU A 221 5.22 4.27 -13.71
C LEU A 221 3.95 3.93 -14.51
N LEU A 222 4.03 4.04 -15.83
CA LEU A 222 2.95 3.70 -16.73
C LEU A 222 3.00 2.21 -17.07
N PHE A 223 2.04 1.44 -16.54
CA PHE A 223 1.86 0.04 -16.84
C PHE A 223 0.98 -0.15 -18.09
N GLU A 224 1.46 -0.94 -19.05
CA GLU A 224 0.69 -1.33 -20.24
C GLU A 224 0.71 -2.85 -20.44
N ALA A 225 -0.42 -3.41 -20.84
CA ALA A 225 -0.54 -4.79 -21.31
C ALA A 225 -1.03 -4.83 -22.76
N ARG A 226 -0.32 -5.54 -23.64
CA ARG A 226 -0.64 -5.66 -25.08
C ARG A 226 -0.67 -7.11 -25.52
N ASP A 227 -1.61 -7.44 -26.41
CA ASP A 227 -1.69 -8.75 -27.03
C ASP A 227 -0.60 -8.94 -28.10
N ALA A 228 -0.51 -10.15 -28.66
CA ALA A 228 0.45 -10.47 -29.73
C ALA A 228 0.28 -9.62 -31.00
N LYS A 229 -0.82 -8.88 -31.15
CA LYS A 229 -1.08 -7.94 -32.26
C LYS A 229 -0.80 -6.49 -31.87
N GLY A 230 -0.32 -6.23 -30.66
CA GLY A 230 -0.03 -4.90 -30.12
C GLY A 230 -1.25 -4.13 -29.61
N LYS A 231 -2.43 -4.75 -29.56
CA LYS A 231 -3.66 -4.12 -29.06
C LYS A 231 -3.68 -4.12 -27.53
N PRO A 232 -4.17 -3.06 -26.87
CA PRO A 232 -4.39 -3.06 -25.42
C PRO A 232 -5.22 -4.28 -24.98
N VAL A 233 -4.73 -4.96 -23.95
CA VAL A 233 -5.41 -6.10 -23.33
C VAL A 233 -6.52 -5.59 -22.42
N THR A 234 -7.61 -6.33 -22.38
CA THR A 234 -8.68 -6.08 -21.42
C THR A 234 -8.38 -6.80 -20.10
N LEU A 235 -8.16 -6.01 -19.05
CA LEU A 235 -7.91 -6.47 -17.68
C LEU A 235 -9.23 -6.66 -16.94
N GLN A 236 -9.25 -7.66 -16.06
CA GLN A 236 -10.33 -7.90 -15.10
C GLN A 236 -9.89 -7.48 -13.69
N PRO A 237 -10.83 -7.17 -12.78
CA PRO A 237 -10.51 -6.88 -11.41
C PRO A 237 -9.77 -8.03 -10.73
N VAL A 238 -8.73 -7.67 -10.00
CA VAL A 238 -8.00 -8.50 -9.05
C VAL A 238 -7.88 -7.67 -7.78
N MET A 239 -8.44 -8.15 -6.67
CA MET A 239 -8.39 -7.47 -5.36
C MET A 239 -8.88 -6.01 -5.42
N GLY A 240 -10.01 -5.74 -6.08
CA GLY A 240 -10.60 -4.39 -6.11
C GLY A 240 -9.93 -3.38 -7.04
N ALA A 241 -8.89 -3.75 -7.79
CA ALA A 241 -8.28 -2.92 -8.83
C ALA A 241 -8.01 -3.73 -10.11
N PHE A 242 -7.57 -3.09 -11.19
CA PHE A 242 -7.28 -3.80 -12.46
C PHE A 242 -5.84 -4.34 -12.56
N ALA A 243 -4.96 -3.91 -11.66
CA ALA A 243 -3.61 -4.42 -11.48
C ALA A 243 -3.10 -4.00 -10.09
N HIS A 244 -2.10 -4.70 -9.57
CA HIS A 244 -1.32 -4.29 -8.39
C HIS A 244 0.16 -4.40 -8.74
N LEU A 245 1.03 -3.54 -8.18
CA LEU A 245 2.48 -3.76 -8.23
C LEU A 245 3.03 -3.90 -6.82
N VAL A 246 4.00 -4.81 -6.65
CA VAL A 246 4.76 -4.93 -5.40
C VAL A 246 6.24 -4.83 -5.71
N ALA A 247 6.92 -3.85 -5.10
CA ALA A 247 8.35 -3.62 -5.26
C ALA A 247 9.14 -4.24 -4.13
N PHE A 248 10.21 -4.97 -4.43
CA PHE A 248 11.19 -5.49 -3.47
C PHE A 248 12.58 -4.93 -3.77
N ASP A 249 13.41 -4.78 -2.73
CA ASP A 249 14.83 -4.51 -2.88
C ASP A 249 15.65 -5.82 -2.87
N ASP A 250 16.91 -5.74 -3.30
CA ASP A 250 17.82 -6.90 -3.42
C ASP A 250 18.03 -7.67 -2.12
N GLU A 251 17.85 -7.00 -0.99
CA GLU A 251 18.06 -7.56 0.34
C GLU A 251 16.74 -8.11 0.96
N CYS A 252 15.61 -8.01 0.24
CA CYS A 252 14.28 -8.36 0.75
C CYS A 252 13.99 -7.75 2.13
N ARG A 253 14.41 -6.50 2.36
CA ARG A 253 14.24 -5.80 3.65
C ARG A 253 12.81 -5.34 3.88
N GLY A 254 12.06 -5.21 2.81
CA GLY A 254 10.78 -4.57 2.80
C GLY A 254 10.12 -4.62 1.44
N PHE A 255 9.06 -3.84 1.30
CA PHE A 255 8.33 -3.74 0.04
C PHE A 255 7.61 -2.40 -0.09
N ALA A 256 7.24 -2.05 -1.32
CA ALA A 256 6.19 -1.07 -1.62
C ALA A 256 4.99 -1.82 -2.22
N HIS A 257 3.77 -1.47 -1.85
CA HIS A 257 2.55 -2.10 -2.35
C HIS A 257 1.72 -1.04 -3.07
N LEU A 258 1.81 -1.04 -4.39
CA LEU A 258 1.36 0.02 -5.27
C LEU A 258 0.03 -0.34 -5.91
N HIS A 259 -0.86 0.63 -5.97
CA HIS A 259 -2.15 0.55 -6.65
C HIS A 259 -2.21 1.56 -7.79
N PRO A 260 -3.08 1.33 -8.80
CA PRO A 260 -3.31 2.33 -9.82
C PRO A 260 -3.81 3.63 -9.20
N GLU A 261 -3.27 4.76 -9.65
CA GLU A 261 -3.73 6.10 -9.23
C GLU A 261 -5.10 6.43 -9.81
N GLU A 262 -5.46 5.80 -10.92
CA GLU A 262 -6.81 5.91 -11.45
C GLU A 262 -7.79 5.26 -10.46
N ASN A 263 -8.65 6.06 -9.84
CA ASN A 263 -9.77 5.60 -9.00
C ASN A 263 -10.87 4.93 -9.83
N LEU A 264 -10.50 3.92 -10.62
CA LEU A 264 -11.39 3.06 -11.38
C LEU A 264 -11.90 1.99 -10.43
N ILE A 265 -12.75 2.39 -9.48
CA ILE A 265 -13.49 1.44 -8.67
C ILE A 265 -14.28 0.58 -9.66
N PRO A 266 -14.10 -0.75 -9.68
CA PRO A 266 -14.95 -1.63 -10.47
C PRO A 266 -16.37 -1.56 -9.90
N VAL A 267 -17.16 -0.60 -10.36
CA VAL A 267 -18.58 -0.49 -10.02
C VAL A 267 -19.33 -1.50 -10.87
N GLU A 268 -20.42 -2.05 -10.32
CA GLU A 268 -21.34 -2.94 -11.01
C GLU A 268 -21.64 -2.42 -12.43
N GLY A 269 -21.14 -3.11 -13.46
CA GLY A 269 -21.28 -2.73 -14.88
C GLY A 269 -20.01 -2.22 -15.60
N GLN A 270 -18.91 -1.93 -14.91
CA GLN A 270 -17.58 -1.66 -15.50
C GLN A 270 -16.52 -2.62 -14.94
N GLU A 271 -16.68 -3.91 -15.24
CA GLU A 271 -15.79 -4.99 -14.79
C GLU A 271 -14.56 -5.21 -15.67
N LEU A 272 -14.28 -4.30 -16.59
CA LEU A 272 -13.22 -4.46 -17.58
C LEU A 272 -12.53 -3.13 -17.83
N HIS A 273 -11.21 -3.14 -17.79
CA HIS A 273 -10.39 -1.98 -18.14
C HIS A 273 -9.52 -2.30 -19.35
N SER A 274 -9.38 -1.37 -20.29
CA SER A 274 -8.45 -1.47 -21.42
C SER A 274 -7.75 -0.13 -21.57
N GLY A 275 -6.45 -0.13 -21.34
CA GLY A 275 -5.68 1.10 -21.24
C GLY A 275 -4.44 0.90 -20.39
N SER A 276 -3.71 1.99 -20.22
CA SER A 276 -2.60 2.06 -19.28
C SER A 276 -3.10 2.35 -17.87
N LEU A 277 -2.34 1.92 -16.87
CA LEU A 277 -2.55 2.22 -15.45
C LEU A 277 -1.31 2.92 -14.91
N THR A 278 -1.49 3.94 -14.09
CA THR A 278 -0.41 4.77 -13.54
C THR A 278 -0.14 4.36 -12.11
N PHE A 279 1.12 4.15 -11.75
CA PHE A 279 1.53 3.78 -10.40
C PHE A 279 2.61 4.73 -9.89
N GLY A 280 2.37 5.41 -8.78
CA GLY A 280 3.40 6.16 -8.08
C GLY A 280 4.36 5.23 -7.34
N PHE A 281 5.66 5.36 -7.58
CA PHE A 281 6.71 4.64 -6.85
C PHE A 281 7.79 5.60 -6.36
N ARG A 282 8.14 5.50 -5.08
CA ARG A 282 9.25 6.24 -4.48
C ARG A 282 10.37 5.29 -4.05
N ALA A 283 11.45 5.26 -4.81
CA ALA A 283 12.63 4.45 -4.47
C ALA A 283 13.27 4.95 -3.15
N PRO A 284 13.50 4.09 -2.15
CA PRO A 284 14.07 4.48 -0.86
C PRO A 284 15.60 4.68 -0.91
N SER A 285 16.27 4.08 -1.90
CA SER A 285 17.73 4.06 -2.01
C SER A 285 18.16 3.88 -3.46
N THR A 286 19.45 4.07 -3.72
CA THR A 286 20.08 3.63 -4.97
C THR A 286 20.07 2.11 -5.05
N GLY A 287 20.04 1.57 -6.26
CA GLY A 287 20.17 0.12 -6.49
C GLY A 287 19.08 -0.45 -7.37
N HIS A 288 18.99 -1.77 -7.38
CA HIS A 288 18.00 -2.52 -8.14
C HIS A 288 16.74 -2.77 -7.31
N PHE A 289 15.60 -2.69 -7.98
CA PHE A 289 14.29 -3.01 -7.42
C PHE A 289 13.54 -3.89 -8.41
N ARG A 290 13.04 -5.04 -7.92
CA ARG A 290 12.13 -5.87 -8.70
C ARG A 290 10.70 -5.57 -8.34
N LEU A 291 9.91 -5.21 -9.34
CA LEU A 291 8.48 -4.94 -9.24
C LEU A 291 7.69 -6.06 -9.86
N TRP A 292 6.78 -6.65 -9.11
CA TRP A 292 5.88 -7.68 -9.59
C TRP A 292 4.50 -7.10 -9.83
N ALA A 293 4.09 -7.04 -11.10
CA ALA A 293 2.71 -6.72 -11.46
C ALA A 293 1.83 -7.96 -11.35
N GLN A 294 0.71 -7.86 -10.64
CA GLN A 294 -0.35 -8.86 -10.60
C GLN A 294 -1.55 -8.33 -11.39
N VAL A 295 -1.93 -9.05 -12.44
CA VAL A 295 -3.07 -8.73 -13.30
C VAL A 295 -3.98 -9.94 -13.45
N ARG A 296 -5.23 -9.72 -13.84
CA ARG A 296 -6.15 -10.78 -14.23
C ARG A 296 -6.58 -10.62 -15.68
N ILE A 297 -6.32 -11.64 -16.49
CA ILE A 297 -6.65 -11.68 -17.92
C ILE A 297 -7.32 -13.01 -18.22
N ALA A 298 -8.49 -12.97 -18.88
CA ALA A 298 -9.26 -14.16 -19.27
C ALA A 298 -9.50 -15.16 -18.11
N GLY A 299 -9.75 -14.64 -16.91
CA GLY A 299 -10.04 -15.40 -15.70
C GLY A 299 -8.81 -15.86 -14.92
N GLN A 300 -7.60 -15.70 -15.46
CA GLN A 300 -6.35 -16.16 -14.86
C GLN A 300 -5.53 -14.99 -14.31
N GLU A 301 -4.95 -15.20 -13.12
CA GLU A 301 -3.98 -14.27 -12.55
C GLU A 301 -2.60 -14.50 -13.16
N ILE A 302 -1.93 -13.41 -13.53
CA ILE A 302 -0.61 -13.41 -14.13
C ILE A 302 0.26 -12.46 -13.32
N PHE A 303 1.42 -12.96 -12.89
CA PHE A 303 2.44 -12.18 -12.19
C PHE A 303 3.54 -11.83 -13.19
N VAL A 304 4.03 -10.59 -13.24
CA VAL A 304 5.02 -10.14 -14.22
C VAL A 304 6.12 -9.36 -13.51
N PRO A 305 7.39 -9.84 -13.54
CA PRO A 305 8.49 -9.13 -12.93
C PRO A 305 8.99 -8.03 -13.87
N PHE A 306 9.32 -6.88 -13.30
CA PHE A 306 10.04 -5.79 -13.94
C PHE A 306 11.22 -5.42 -13.06
N ASP A 307 12.33 -5.06 -13.69
CA ASP A 307 13.55 -4.69 -12.98
C ASP A 307 13.84 -3.21 -13.26
N LEU A 308 13.91 -2.39 -12.21
CA LEU A 308 14.22 -0.96 -12.27
C LEU A 308 15.54 -0.67 -11.56
N GLN A 309 16.23 0.36 -12.02
CA GLN A 309 17.41 0.91 -11.34
C GLN A 309 17.13 2.33 -10.83
N SER A 310 17.50 2.57 -9.57
CA SER A 310 17.43 3.90 -8.97
C SER A 310 18.80 4.51 -8.73
N GLY A 311 18.93 5.80 -9.05
CA GLY A 311 20.11 6.62 -8.77
C GLY A 311 21.33 6.29 -9.63
N VAL A 312 21.09 5.89 -10.88
CA VAL A 312 22.11 5.66 -11.92
C VAL A 312 22.28 6.89 -12.80
#